data_AF-A0ABD5Y7C5-F1
#
_entry.id   AF-A0ABD5Y7C5-F1
#
_cell.length_a   1.000
_cell.length_b   1.000
_cell.length_c   1.000
_cell.angle_alpha   90.00
_cell.angle_beta   90.00
_cell.angle_gamma   90.00
#
_symmetry.space_group_name_H-M   'P 1'
#
loop_
_entity.id
_entity.type
_entity.pdbx_description
1 polymer ?
#
loop_
_entity_poly.entity_id
_entity_poly.type
_entity_poly.pdbx_seq_one_letter_code
_entity_poly.pdbx_strand_id
1 'polypeptide(L)' 'MDRTRSVLKLVFGINVLFLLLLGFSYPYLEPGTASYVVAVMTAALCLAMLALVALISYFEWDVFDIG' A
#
# COMPACT_ATOMS: atom_id res chain seq x y z
N MET A 1 -8.47 19.96 -2.37
CA MET A 1 -8.34 18.71 -3.18
C MET A 1 -6.95 18.46 -3.78
N ASP A 2 -6.20 19.47 -4.25
CA ASP A 2 -4.92 19.24 -4.95
C ASP A 2 -3.83 18.60 -4.07
N ARG A 3 -3.75 19.02 -2.80
CA ARG A 3 -2.77 18.48 -1.84
C ARG A 3 -3.06 17.02 -1.48
N THR A 4 -4.32 16.69 -1.18
CA THR A 4 -4.80 15.34 -0.90
C THR A 4 -4.50 14.40 -2.07
N ARG A 5 -4.84 14.80 -3.30
CA ARG A 5 -4.58 14.00 -4.50
C ARG A 5 -3.10 13.74 -4.73
N SER A 6 -2.23 14.73 -4.49
CA SER A 6 -0.78 14.57 -4.64
C SER A 6 -0.20 13.58 -3.63
N VAL A 7 -0.61 13.69 -2.35
CA VAL A 7 -0.19 12.77 -1.29
C VAL A 7 -0.69 11.35 -1.56
N LEU A 8 -1.96 11.19 -1.97
CA LEU A 8 -2.52 9.88 -2.29
C LEU A 8 -1.81 9.19 -3.45
N LYS A 9 -1.45 9.93 -4.51
CA LYS A 9 -0.65 9.38 -5.62
C LYS A 9 0.72 8.89 -5.16
N LEU A 10 1.37 9.63 -4.27
CA LEU A 10 2.67 9.26 -3.71
C LEU A 10 2.53 7.99 -2.86
N VAL A 11 1.57 7.95 -1.94
CA VAL A 11 1.31 6.76 -1.09
C VAL A 11 0.96 5.54 -1.95
N PHE A 12 0.13 5.71 -2.99
CA PHE A 12 -0.19 4.65 -3.94
C PHE A 12 1.06 4.13 -4.64
N GLY A 13 1.89 5.02 -5.20
CA GLY A 13 3.13 4.65 -5.88
C GLY A 13 4.10 3.90 -4.98
N ILE A 14 4.26 4.34 -3.72
CA ILE A 14 5.11 3.66 -2.74
C ILE A 14 4.58 2.26 -2.42
N ASN A 15 3.28 2.09 -2.17
CA ASN A 15 2.71 0.78 -1.87
C ASN A 15 2.83 -0.20 -3.04
N VAL A 16 2.64 0.28 -4.27
CA VAL A 16 2.86 -0.54 -5.49
C VAL A 16 4.33 -0.94 -5.60
N LEU A 17 5.27 -0.03 -5.34
CA LEU A 17 6.70 -0.35 -5.33
C LEU A 17 7.03 -1.43 -4.28
N PHE A 18 6.52 -1.29 -3.06
CA PHE A 18 6.71 -2.30 -2.01
C PHE A 18 6.12 -3.65 -2.41
N LEU A 19 4.92 -3.69 -3.01
CA LEU A 19 4.33 -4.93 -3.50
C LEU A 19 5.13 -5.56 -4.64
N LEU A 20 5.71 -4.77 -5.54
CA LEU A 20 6.57 -5.28 -6.60
C LEU A 20 7.86 -5.89 -6.03
N LEU A 21 8.52 -5.18 -5.10
CA LEU A 21 9.72 -5.68 -4.42
C LEU A 21 9.41 -6.96 -3.61
N LEU A 22 8.26 -6.97 -2.94
CA LEU A 22 7.79 -8.12 -2.18
C LEU A 22 7.46 -9.31 -3.09
N GLY A 23 6.76 -9.06 -4.21
CA GLY A 23 6.45 -10.09 -5.20
C GLY A 23 7.70 -10.64 -5.87
N PHE A 24 8.74 -9.82 -6.06
CA PHE A 24 10.05 -10.27 -6.53
C PHE A 24 10.80 -11.10 -5.48
N SER A 25 10.66 -10.74 -4.20
CA SER A 25 11.27 -11.46 -3.07
C SER A 25 10.54 -12.77 -2.74
N TYR A 26 9.23 -12.84 -2.99
CA TYR A 26 8.37 -13.95 -2.58
C TYR A 26 8.83 -15.35 -3.03
N PRO A 27 9.34 -15.56 -4.27
CA PRO A 27 9.86 -16.87 -4.69
C PRO A 27 11.09 -17.35 -3.92
N TYR A 28 11.82 -16.43 -3.27
CA TYR A 28 12.99 -16.73 -2.46
C TYR A 28 12.64 -16.98 -0.99
N LEU A 29 11.36 -16.90 -0.62
CA LEU A 29 10.90 -17.14 0.74
C LEU A 29 10.45 -18.58 0.91
N GLU A 30 11.07 -19.27 1.87
CA GLU A 30 10.67 -20.63 2.22
C GLU A 30 9.39 -20.60 3.07
N PRO A 31 8.34 -21.35 2.68
CA PRO A 31 7.12 -21.47 3.46
C PRO A 31 7.41 -22.01 4.87
N GLY A 32 6.80 -21.40 5.89
CA GLY A 32 6.98 -21.80 7.30
C GLY A 32 8.10 -21.07 8.04
N THR A 33 8.83 -20.18 7.38
CA THR A 33 9.81 -19.28 8.01
C THR A 33 9.16 -18.00 8.53
N ALA A 34 9.80 -17.36 9.52
CA ALA A 34 9.34 -16.06 10.02
C ALA A 34 9.29 -14.99 8.91
N SER A 35 10.23 -15.05 7.97
CA SER A 35 10.31 -14.16 6.80
C SER A 35 9.12 -14.34 5.85
N TYR A 36 8.61 -15.57 5.67
CA TYR A 36 7.38 -15.81 4.91
C TYR A 36 6.15 -15.15 5.56
N VAL A 37 5.99 -15.28 6.89
CA VAL A 37 4.87 -14.66 7.62
C VAL A 37 4.94 -13.14 7.51
N VAL A 38 6.12 -12.57 7.68
CA VAL A 38 6.33 -11.12 7.53
C VAL A 38 5.96 -10.68 6.12
N ALA A 39 6.38 -11.41 5.09
CA ALA A 39 6.04 -11.06 3.73
C ALA A 39 4.52 -11.07 3.47
N VAL A 40 3.81 -12.09 3.95
CA VAL A 40 2.34 -12.15 3.82
C VAL A 40 1.66 -10.99 4.55
N MET A 41 2.13 -10.65 5.76
CA MET A 41 1.62 -9.51 6.53
C MET A 41 1.91 -8.17 5.85
N THR A 42 3.11 -7.99 5.28
CA THR A 42 3.46 -6.80 4.51
C THR A 42 2.60 -6.68 3.25
N ALA A 43 2.34 -7.79 2.54
CA ALA A 43 1.43 -7.79 1.40
C ALA A 43 0.02 -7.35 1.81
N ALA A 44 -0.52 -7.93 2.89
CA ALA A 44 -1.83 -7.60 3.40
C ALA A 44 -1.94 -6.12 3.79
N LEU A 45 -0.93 -5.57 4.47
CA LEU A 45 -0.87 -4.15 4.83
C LEU A 45 -0.81 -3.25 3.60
N CYS A 46 0.03 -3.57 2.61
CA CYS A 46 0.12 -2.76 1.39
C CYS A 46 -1.20 -2.78 0.61
N LEU A 47 -1.87 -3.94 0.51
CA LEU A 47 -3.17 -4.06 -0.14
C LEU A 47 -4.27 -3.30 0.61
N ALA A 48 -4.28 -3.36 1.95
CA ALA A 48 -5.22 -2.60 2.76
C ALA A 48 -5.02 -1.09 2.57
N MET A 49 -3.76 -0.63 2.55
CA MET A 49 -3.41 0.77 2.32
C MET A 49 -3.85 1.23 0.92
N LEU A 50 -3.63 0.40 -0.11
CA LEU A 50 -4.07 0.68 -1.47
C LEU A 50 -5.60 0.75 -1.58
N ALA A 51 -6.31 -0.17 -0.92
CA ALA A 51 -7.77 -0.15 -0.88
C ALA A 51 -8.29 1.14 -0.20
N LEU A 52 -7.65 1.57 0.89
CA LEU A 52 -7.99 2.80 1.59
C LEU A 52 -7.74 4.03 0.72
N VAL A 53 -6.58 4.11 0.05
CA VAL A 53 -6.28 5.20 -0.91
C VAL A 53 -7.24 5.21 -2.08
N ALA A 54 -7.62 4.04 -2.62
CA ALA A 54 -8.60 3.92 -3.69
C ALA A 54 -9.98 4.40 -3.22
N LEU A 55 -10.39 4.06 -2.01
CA LEU A 55 -11.66 4.45 -1.42
C LEU A 55 -11.73 5.96 -1.18
N ILE A 56 -10.69 6.55 -0.57
CA ILE A 56 -10.59 8.02 -0.40
C ILE A 56 -10.63 8.72 -1.76
N SER A 57 -9.90 8.18 -2.76
CA SER A 57 -9.89 8.76 -4.11
C SER A 57 -11.25 8.67 -4.80
N TYR A 58 -11.98 7.57 -4.61
CA TYR A 58 -13.29 7.34 -5.21
C TYR A 58 -14.38 8.21 -4.60
N PHE A 59 -14.38 8.35 -3.27
CA PHE A 59 -15.32 9.22 -2.55
C PHE A 59 -14.91 10.70 -2.53
N GLU A 60 -13.81 11.05 -3.20
CA GLU A 60 -13.23 12.41 -3.25
C GLU A 60 -13.09 13.05 -1.86
N TRP A 61 -12.78 12.25 -0.84
CA TRP A 61 -12.72 12.74 0.53
C TRP A 61 -11.47 13.61 0.72
N ASP A 62 -11.68 14.89 1.01
CA ASP A 62 -10.59 15.85 1.26
C ASP A 62 -10.06 15.72 2.70
N VAL A 63 -9.28 14.66 2.94
CA VAL A 63 -8.76 14.32 4.28
C VAL A 63 -7.81 15.40 4.84
N PHE A 64 -7.11 16.14 3.98
CA PHE A 64 -6.15 17.17 4.40
C PHE A 64 -6.72 18.60 4.38
N ASP A 65 -8.03 18.77 4.16
CA ASP A 65 -8.73 20.07 4.21
C ASP A 65 -9.42 20.34 5.56
N ILE A 66 -9.37 19.38 6.49
CA ILE A 66 -10.00 19.45 7.82
C ILE A 66 -9.06 20.15 8.83
N GLY A 67 -8.39 21.23 8.39
CA GLY A 67 -7.41 22.00 9.16
C GLY A 67 -7.71 23.49 9.16
#